data_AF-A0A3D3W1I9-F1
#
_entry.id   AF-A0A3D3W1I9-F1
#
_cell.length_a   1.000
_cell.length_b   1.000
_cell.length_c   1.000
_cell.angle_alpha   90.00
_cell.angle_beta   90.00
_cell.angle_gamma   90.00
#
_symmetry.space_group_name_H-M   'P 1'
#
loop_
_entity.id
_entity.type
_entity.pdbx_description
1 polymer ?
#
loop_
_entity_poly.entity_id
_entity_poly.type
_entity_poly.pdbx_seq_one_letter_code
_entity_poly.pdbx_strand_id
1 'polypeptide(L)'
;MKKEQARRWLQQWLKHQQQVTKASVLGLAGLAAGAWLLELGLTTVITYVGFLRSWGLATLVSGGVLGLVQWLTLRRIAEHLGDRQASGAEQNAEAAEYRLAQPLSAVWMYAFGSMDTDLSWQEKLVAVLCMPQRLTAAAVFTKQRMQELQQLNTDVCAAVIRHLYREAERVEISELAAELQLRNPVAAIREVSLIDGVLLLTRRNAGLSLAGRLAENIAEWLQGDTGSGDTGAGRS
;
A
#
# COMPACT_ATOMS: atom_id res chain seq x y z
N MET A 1 -7.47 5.24 25.76
CA MET A 1 -8.56 5.08 24.76
C MET A 1 -9.52 3.95 25.17
N LYS A 2 -10.84 4.14 25.06
CA LYS A 2 -11.87 3.08 25.30
C LYS A 2 -12.06 2.19 24.05
N LYS A 3 -12.68 1.02 24.20
CA LYS A 3 -12.89 0.04 23.10
C LYS A 3 -13.70 0.63 21.95
N GLU A 4 -14.83 1.25 22.28
CA GLU A 4 -15.73 1.87 21.30
C GLU A 4 -15.10 3.09 20.62
N GLN A 5 -14.30 3.87 21.35
CA GLN A 5 -13.52 4.97 20.78
C GLN A 5 -12.52 4.47 19.75
N ALA A 6 -11.77 3.41 20.06
CA ALA A 6 -10.82 2.80 19.13
C ALA A 6 -11.51 2.31 17.84
N ARG A 7 -12.68 1.68 17.98
CA ARG A 7 -13.47 1.20 16.84
C ARG A 7 -13.99 2.36 15.99
N ARG A 8 -14.53 3.41 16.60
CA ARG A 8 -15.03 4.61 15.91
C ARG A 8 -13.90 5.33 15.18
N TRP A 9 -12.79 5.57 15.85
CA TRP A 9 -11.61 6.20 15.25
C TRP A 9 -11.11 5.36 14.07
N LEU A 10 -10.93 4.05 14.24
CA LEU A 10 -10.41 3.20 13.17
C LEU A 10 -11.34 3.18 11.94
N GLN A 11 -12.66 3.17 12.13
CA GLN A 11 -13.61 3.26 11.02
C GLN A 11 -13.51 4.60 10.27
N GLN A 12 -13.30 5.71 10.98
CA GLN A 12 -13.10 7.02 10.35
C GLN A 12 -11.74 7.08 9.62
N TRP A 13 -10.68 6.57 10.26
CA TRP A 13 -9.35 6.49 9.67
C TRP A 13 -9.33 5.62 8.41
N LEU A 14 -9.96 4.45 8.43
CA LEU A 14 -10.06 3.57 7.26
C LEU A 14 -10.83 4.24 6.12
N LYS A 15 -11.89 5.01 6.40
CA LYS A 15 -12.58 5.81 5.36
C LYS A 15 -11.67 6.87 4.76
N HIS A 16 -10.88 7.56 5.59
CA HIS A 16 -9.90 8.53 5.11
C HIS A 16 -8.82 7.87 4.25
N GLN A 17 -8.21 6.77 4.73
CA GLN A 17 -7.21 6.00 4.00
C GLN A 17 -7.78 5.46 2.67
N GLN A 18 -9.04 5.01 2.65
CA GLN A 18 -9.73 4.60 1.42
C GLN A 18 -9.90 5.75 0.42
N GLN A 19 -10.21 6.97 0.88
CA GLN A 19 -10.30 8.15 0.01
C GLN A 19 -8.94 8.50 -0.59
N VAL A 20 -7.87 8.50 0.21
CA VAL A 20 -6.50 8.75 -0.25
C VAL A 20 -6.02 7.67 -1.23
N THR A 21 -6.34 6.41 -0.92
CA THR A 21 -6.03 5.27 -1.81
C THR A 21 -6.78 5.40 -3.13
N LYS A 22 -8.07 5.76 -3.10
CA LYS A 22 -8.88 5.97 -4.32
C LYS A 22 -8.33 7.13 -5.16
N ALA A 23 -7.93 8.23 -4.53
CA ALA A 23 -7.27 9.34 -5.22
C ALA A 23 -5.95 8.89 -5.85
N SER A 24 -5.17 8.06 -5.16
CA SER A 24 -3.92 7.48 -5.69
C SER A 24 -4.17 6.54 -6.87
N VAL A 25 -5.21 5.69 -6.83
CA VAL A 25 -5.62 4.84 -7.96
C VAL A 25 -5.97 5.70 -9.17
N LEU A 26 -6.76 6.76 -8.97
CA LEU A 26 -7.14 7.67 -10.04
C LEU A 26 -5.93 8.43 -10.60
N GLY A 27 -5.03 8.89 -9.75
CA GLY A 27 -3.78 9.55 -10.16
C GLY A 27 -2.89 8.62 -10.98
N LEU A 28 -2.63 7.41 -10.48
CA LEU A 28 -1.83 6.39 -11.20
C LEU A 28 -2.50 5.99 -12.51
N ALA A 29 -3.81 5.78 -12.54
CA ALA A 29 -4.54 5.44 -13.76
C ALA A 29 -4.55 6.59 -14.78
N GLY A 30 -4.68 7.83 -14.32
CA GLY A 30 -4.62 9.01 -15.18
C GLY A 30 -3.22 9.20 -15.80
N LEU A 31 -2.17 9.05 -14.99
CA LEU A 31 -0.79 9.07 -15.47
C LEU A 31 -0.51 7.89 -16.43
N ALA A 32 -1.00 6.69 -16.10
CA ALA A 32 -0.87 5.52 -16.96
C ALA A 32 -1.54 5.76 -18.32
N ALA A 33 -2.75 6.33 -18.34
CA ALA A 33 -3.47 6.65 -19.58
C ALA A 33 -2.70 7.68 -20.43
N GLY A 34 -2.18 8.74 -19.81
CA GLY A 34 -1.35 9.73 -20.51
C GLY A 34 -0.07 9.12 -21.09
N ALA A 35 0.62 8.29 -20.30
CA ALA A 35 1.83 7.61 -20.74
C ALA A 35 1.56 6.60 -21.86
N TRP A 36 0.44 5.86 -21.79
CA TRP A 36 -0.03 4.96 -22.85
C TRP A 36 -0.34 5.70 -24.16
N LEU A 37 -0.99 6.87 -24.08
CA LEU A 37 -1.28 7.68 -25.27
C LEU A 37 0.02 8.16 -25.95
N LEU A 38 1.02 8.54 -25.17
CA LEU A 38 2.34 8.91 -25.69
C LEU A 38 3.04 7.71 -26.34
N GLU A 39 3.00 6.53 -25.71
CA GLU A 39 3.57 5.29 -26.24
C GLU A 39 2.87 4.85 -27.54
N LEU A 40 1.54 4.92 -27.58
CA LEU A 40 0.74 4.66 -28.78
C LEU A 40 1.03 5.66 -29.89
N GLY A 41 1.16 6.95 -29.57
CA GLY A 41 1.53 7.98 -30.54
C GLY A 41 2.91 7.72 -31.15
N LEU A 42 3.90 7.44 -30.29
CA LEU A 42 5.27 7.15 -30.72
C LEU A 42 5.34 5.88 -31.59
N THR A 43 4.71 4.80 -31.15
CA THR A 43 4.67 3.55 -31.92
C THR A 43 3.93 3.75 -33.25
N THR A 44 2.82 4.50 -33.27
CA THR A 44 2.11 4.82 -34.52
C THR A 44 3.00 5.58 -35.49
N VAL A 45 3.74 6.59 -35.04
CA VAL A 45 4.68 7.36 -35.88
C VAL A 45 5.79 6.46 -36.43
N ILE A 46 6.42 5.64 -35.58
CA ILE A 46 7.47 4.70 -36.01
C ILE A 46 6.93 3.74 -37.07
N THR A 47 5.73 3.20 -36.84
CA THR A 47 5.10 2.25 -37.76
C THR A 47 4.73 2.91 -39.09
N TYR A 48 4.23 4.14 -39.05
CA TYR A 48 3.86 4.92 -40.23
C TYR A 48 5.06 5.28 -41.09
N VAL A 49 6.18 5.70 -40.48
CA VAL A 49 7.41 6.06 -41.21
C VAL A 49 8.15 4.83 -41.71
N GLY A 50 8.23 3.76 -40.92
CA GLY A 50 9.01 2.56 -41.23
C GLY A 50 8.33 1.53 -42.13
N PHE A 51 6.99 1.48 -42.16
CA PHE A 51 6.24 0.37 -42.77
C PHE A 51 5.06 0.83 -43.66
N LEU A 52 5.36 1.67 -44.65
CA LEU A 52 4.39 2.23 -45.63
C LEU A 52 3.46 1.21 -46.30
N ARG A 53 3.88 -0.06 -46.47
CA ARG A 53 3.11 -1.09 -47.20
C ARG A 53 2.47 -2.15 -46.29
N SER A 54 2.84 -2.23 -45.02
CA SER A 54 2.40 -3.29 -44.08
C SER A 54 2.02 -2.74 -42.71
N TRP A 55 1.46 -1.54 -42.67
CA TRP A 55 1.10 -0.84 -41.44
C TRP A 55 0.23 -1.68 -40.50
N GLY A 56 -0.81 -2.37 -41.02
CA GLY A 56 -1.68 -3.21 -40.18
C GLY A 56 -0.95 -4.37 -39.50
N LEU A 57 -0.04 -5.04 -40.21
CA LEU A 57 0.77 -6.13 -39.66
C LEU A 57 1.76 -5.62 -38.61
N ALA A 58 2.38 -4.48 -38.86
CA ALA A 58 3.34 -3.87 -37.94
C ALA A 58 2.66 -3.34 -36.66
N THR A 59 1.45 -2.78 -36.76
CA THR A 59 0.61 -2.40 -35.60
C THR A 59 0.19 -3.63 -34.77
N LEU A 60 -0.13 -4.75 -35.43
CA LEU A 60 -0.50 -5.98 -34.74
C LEU A 60 0.70 -6.55 -33.97
N VAL A 61 1.88 -6.61 -34.60
CA VAL A 61 3.11 -7.08 -33.96
C VAL A 61 3.53 -6.17 -32.80
N SER A 62 3.54 -4.85 -32.99
CA SER A 62 3.90 -3.91 -31.92
C SER A 62 2.91 -3.97 -30.75
N GLY A 63 1.61 -3.99 -31.04
CA GLY A 63 0.57 -4.16 -30.02
C GLY A 63 0.69 -5.50 -29.28
N GLY A 64 1.02 -6.59 -29.98
CA GLY A 64 1.27 -7.90 -29.37
C GLY A 64 2.47 -7.90 -28.43
N VAL A 65 3.58 -7.26 -28.81
CA VAL A 65 4.76 -7.10 -27.95
C VAL A 65 4.43 -6.26 -26.72
N LEU A 66 3.77 -5.11 -26.89
CA LEU A 66 3.37 -4.25 -25.77
C LEU A 66 2.42 -4.96 -24.81
N GLY A 67 1.43 -5.69 -25.35
CA GLY A 67 0.50 -6.50 -24.57
C GLY A 67 1.20 -7.61 -23.78
N LEU A 68 2.17 -8.28 -24.39
CA LEU A 68 2.98 -9.30 -23.72
C LEU A 68 3.83 -8.69 -22.59
N VAL A 69 4.48 -7.56 -22.83
CA VAL A 69 5.25 -6.84 -21.81
C VAL A 69 4.34 -6.40 -20.66
N GLN A 70 3.16 -5.84 -20.96
CA GLN A 70 2.16 -5.47 -19.95
C GLN A 70 1.74 -6.67 -19.10
N TRP A 71 1.46 -7.81 -19.74
CA TRP A 71 1.07 -9.03 -19.04
C TRP A 71 2.18 -9.59 -18.14
N LEU A 72 3.42 -9.62 -18.64
CA LEU A 72 4.59 -10.03 -17.84
C LEU A 72 4.81 -9.09 -16.65
N THR A 73 4.64 -7.78 -16.86
CA THR A 73 4.78 -6.76 -15.81
C THR A 73 3.72 -6.95 -14.72
N LEU A 74 2.46 -7.24 -15.12
CA LEU A 74 1.39 -7.56 -14.19
C LEU A 74 1.64 -8.86 -13.43
N ARG A 75 2.27 -9.87 -14.03
CA ARG A 75 2.64 -11.10 -13.31
C ARG A 75 3.74 -10.86 -12.29
N ARG A 76 4.76 -10.08 -12.65
CA ARG A 76 5.91 -9.80 -11.77
C ARG A 76 5.63 -8.77 -10.69
N ILE A 77 4.51 -8.04 -10.75
CA ILE A 77 4.21 -7.04 -9.74
C ILE A 77 4.07 -7.65 -8.34
N ALA A 78 3.56 -8.88 -8.23
CA ALA A 78 3.44 -9.57 -6.95
C ALA A 78 4.82 -9.89 -6.34
N GLU A 79 5.86 -10.04 -7.16
CA GLU A 79 7.22 -10.27 -6.66
C GLU A 79 7.84 -8.97 -6.11
N HIS A 80 7.47 -7.81 -6.67
CA HIS A 80 8.07 -6.51 -6.32
C HIS A 80 7.29 -5.76 -5.23
N LEU A 81 5.96 -5.80 -5.32
CA LEU A 81 5.01 -5.12 -4.43
C LEU A 81 4.22 -6.07 -3.53
N GLY A 82 4.41 -7.38 -3.68
CA GLY A 82 3.80 -8.37 -2.79
C GLY A 82 4.20 -8.18 -1.33
N ASP A 83 3.53 -8.94 -0.47
CA ASP A 83 3.78 -8.84 0.96
C ASP A 83 5.25 -9.17 1.25
N ARG A 84 5.94 -8.25 1.92
CA ARG A 84 7.33 -8.49 2.30
C ARG A 84 7.35 -9.52 3.41
N GLN A 85 8.12 -10.58 3.20
CA GLN A 85 8.44 -11.53 4.25
C GLN A 85 9.41 -10.86 5.21
N ALA A 86 8.97 -10.76 6.46
CA ALA A 86 9.76 -10.26 7.56
C ALA A 86 9.91 -11.42 8.54
N SER A 87 11.09 -12.04 8.56
CA SER A 87 11.41 -13.07 9.56
C SER A 87 11.77 -12.37 10.87
N GLY A 88 10.95 -12.55 11.89
CA GLY A 88 11.32 -12.18 13.24
C GLY A 88 11.92 -13.38 13.95
N ALA A 89 13.04 -13.19 14.67
CA ALA A 89 13.48 -14.21 15.60
C ALA A 89 12.52 -14.19 16.79
N GLU A 90 11.72 -15.23 16.98
CA GLU A 90 10.99 -15.42 18.23
C GLU A 90 11.92 -16.08 19.25
N GLN A 91 11.93 -15.56 20.47
CA GLN A 91 12.58 -16.26 21.58
C GLN A 91 11.83 -17.59 21.81
N ASN A 92 12.43 -18.69 21.33
CA ASN A 92 12.07 -20.10 21.55
C ASN A 92 11.21 -20.85 20.51
N ALA A 93 11.02 -20.37 19.29
CA ALA A 93 10.44 -21.19 18.21
C ALA A 93 10.97 -20.81 16.83
N GLU A 94 10.75 -21.69 15.83
CA GLU A 94 11.07 -21.48 14.41
C GLU A 94 10.74 -20.05 13.97
N ALA A 95 11.64 -19.45 13.18
CA ALA A 95 11.48 -18.07 12.69
C ALA A 95 10.09 -17.88 12.07
N ALA A 96 9.21 -17.17 12.76
CA ALA A 96 7.88 -16.87 12.25
C ALA A 96 8.02 -15.91 11.05
N GLU A 97 7.57 -16.35 9.88
CA GLU A 97 7.50 -15.53 8.68
C GLU A 97 6.25 -14.65 8.73
N TYR A 98 6.46 -13.35 8.98
CA TYR A 98 5.38 -12.37 8.91
C TYR A 98 5.28 -11.80 7.50
N ARG A 99 4.07 -11.73 6.96
CA ARG A 99 3.79 -11.11 5.65
C ARG A 99 3.28 -9.69 5.87
N LEU A 100 4.07 -8.70 5.46
CA LEU A 100 3.75 -7.29 5.62
C LEU A 100 3.24 -6.69 4.31
N ALA A 101 2.10 -6.01 4.40
CA ALA A 101 1.66 -5.17 3.31
C ALA A 101 2.67 -4.03 3.05
N GLN A 102 2.94 -3.75 1.77
CA GLN A 102 3.76 -2.60 1.40
C GLN A 102 2.93 -1.31 1.46
N PRO A 103 3.51 -0.19 1.95
CA PRO A 103 2.81 1.09 2.01
C PRO A 103 2.56 1.66 0.60
N LEU A 104 1.60 2.59 0.50
CA LEU A 104 1.29 3.28 -0.76
C LEU A 104 2.51 3.97 -1.38
N SER A 105 3.44 4.47 -0.56
CA SER A 105 4.69 5.07 -1.03
C SER A 105 5.55 4.10 -1.84
N ALA A 106 5.56 2.81 -1.48
CA ALA A 106 6.29 1.79 -2.22
C ALA A 106 5.67 1.55 -3.60
N VAL A 107 4.35 1.65 -3.72
CA VAL A 107 3.65 1.55 -5.00
C VAL A 107 4.01 2.71 -5.93
N TRP A 108 4.12 3.93 -5.39
CA TRP A 108 4.58 5.10 -6.14
C TRP A 108 6.06 4.99 -6.56
N MET A 109 6.93 4.52 -5.67
CA MET A 109 8.34 4.26 -6.02
C MET A 109 8.46 3.17 -7.09
N TYR A 110 7.64 2.13 -7.04
CA TYR A 110 7.59 1.13 -8.10
C TYR A 110 7.04 1.71 -9.41
N ALA A 111 6.05 2.60 -9.37
CA ALA A 111 5.46 3.19 -10.56
C ALA A 111 6.46 4.09 -11.32
N PHE A 112 7.19 4.94 -10.61
CA PHE A 112 8.16 5.87 -11.19
C PHE A 112 9.57 5.27 -11.37
N GLY A 113 9.88 4.21 -10.63
CA GLY A 113 11.23 3.68 -10.50
C GLY A 113 12.11 4.53 -9.60
N SER A 114 13.20 3.93 -9.10
CA SER A 114 14.28 4.74 -8.57
C SER A 114 14.94 5.43 -9.77
N MET A 115 14.67 6.72 -9.93
CA MET A 115 15.46 7.56 -10.84
C MET A 115 16.76 7.91 -10.13
N ASP A 116 17.53 6.91 -9.75
CA ASP A 116 18.83 7.13 -9.18
C ASP A 116 19.70 7.82 -10.24
N THR A 117 20.44 8.83 -9.81
CA THR A 117 21.27 9.66 -10.70
C THR A 117 22.33 8.84 -11.43
N ASP A 118 22.70 7.69 -10.87
CA ASP A 118 23.81 6.83 -11.30
C ASP A 118 23.45 5.89 -12.45
N LEU A 119 22.20 5.89 -12.93
CA LEU A 119 21.78 5.07 -14.08
C LEU A 119 22.40 5.59 -15.39
N SER A 120 22.86 4.65 -16.22
CA SER A 120 23.29 4.93 -17.59
C SER A 120 22.12 5.48 -18.43
N TRP A 121 22.41 6.21 -19.51
CA TRP A 121 21.37 6.78 -20.37
C TRP A 121 20.46 5.70 -20.99
N GLN A 122 21.01 4.49 -21.23
CA GLN A 122 20.27 3.34 -21.76
C GLN A 122 19.25 2.83 -20.74
N GLU A 123 19.66 2.70 -19.48
CA GLU A 123 18.76 2.28 -18.40
C GLU A 123 17.67 3.32 -18.15
N LYS A 124 18.01 4.62 -18.24
CA LYS A 124 17.02 5.71 -18.17
C LYS A 124 16.00 5.62 -19.30
N LEU A 125 16.46 5.36 -20.53
CA LEU A 125 15.58 5.19 -21.68
C LEU A 125 14.64 3.98 -21.52
N VAL A 126 15.17 2.82 -21.10
CA VAL A 126 14.38 1.62 -20.82
C VAL A 126 13.38 1.87 -19.67
N ALA A 127 13.81 2.56 -18.61
CA ALA A 127 12.94 2.90 -17.48
C ALA A 127 11.77 3.78 -17.91
N VAL A 128 12.01 4.77 -18.77
CA VAL A 128 10.97 5.64 -19.35
C VAL A 128 10.05 4.85 -20.27
N LEU A 129 10.59 3.97 -21.13
CA LEU A 129 9.79 3.15 -22.04
C LEU A 129 8.90 2.15 -21.30
N CYS A 130 9.34 1.60 -20.16
CA CYS A 130 8.55 0.68 -19.34
C CYS A 130 7.62 1.38 -18.33
N MET A 131 7.66 2.71 -18.27
CA MET A 131 6.88 3.50 -17.31
C MET A 131 5.35 3.35 -17.48
N PRO A 132 4.78 3.36 -18.70
CA PRO A 132 3.34 3.15 -18.89
C PRO A 132 2.86 1.81 -18.31
N GLN A 133 3.64 0.76 -18.52
CA GLN A 133 3.31 -0.58 -18.04
C GLN A 133 3.39 -0.70 -16.52
N ARG A 134 4.42 -0.08 -15.92
CA ARG A 134 4.60 -0.01 -14.46
C ARG A 134 3.50 0.80 -13.77
N LEU A 135 3.12 1.96 -14.33
CA LEU A 135 2.02 2.79 -13.82
C LEU A 135 0.69 2.04 -13.84
N THR A 136 0.40 1.35 -14.96
CA THR A 136 -0.81 0.55 -15.10
C THR A 136 -0.85 -0.59 -14.08
N ALA A 137 0.26 -1.31 -13.93
CA ALA A 137 0.37 -2.39 -12.96
C ALA A 137 0.22 -1.87 -11.51
N ALA A 138 0.88 -0.76 -11.18
CA ALA A 138 0.76 -0.09 -9.88
C ALA A 138 -0.68 0.34 -9.57
N ALA A 139 -1.43 0.83 -10.56
CA ALA A 139 -2.84 1.17 -10.41
C ALA A 139 -3.71 -0.07 -10.11
N VAL A 140 -3.48 -1.18 -10.83
CA VAL A 140 -4.19 -2.45 -10.58
C VAL A 140 -3.90 -2.98 -9.17
N PHE A 141 -2.64 -2.97 -8.76
CA PHE A 141 -2.24 -3.40 -7.42
C PHE A 141 -2.84 -2.52 -6.33
N THR A 142 -2.81 -1.19 -6.48
CA THR A 142 -3.44 -0.26 -5.54
C THR A 142 -4.95 -0.52 -5.42
N LYS A 143 -5.62 -0.86 -6.53
CA LYS A 143 -7.05 -1.23 -6.52
C LYS A 143 -7.30 -2.52 -5.75
N GLN A 144 -6.45 -3.54 -5.90
CA GLN A 144 -6.53 -4.78 -5.11
C GLN A 144 -6.34 -4.48 -3.62
N ARG A 145 -5.34 -3.66 -3.26
CA ARG A 145 -5.12 -3.20 -1.87
C ARG A 145 -6.33 -2.48 -1.28
N MET A 146 -7.01 -1.65 -2.06
CA MET A 146 -8.25 -1.00 -1.63
C MET A 146 -9.34 -2.02 -1.28
N GLN A 147 -9.43 -3.14 -1.99
CA GLN A 147 -10.36 -4.22 -1.68
C GLN A 147 -9.97 -4.97 -0.40
N GLU A 148 -8.67 -5.20 -0.18
CA GLU A 148 -8.18 -5.81 1.07
C GLU A 148 -8.51 -4.93 2.28
N LEU A 149 -8.32 -3.60 2.18
CA LEU A 149 -8.69 -2.64 3.23
C LEU A 149 -10.18 -2.66 3.60
N GLN A 150 -11.06 -3.00 2.64
CA GLN A 150 -12.51 -3.10 2.89
C GLN A 150 -12.91 -4.38 3.63
N GLN A 151 -12.08 -5.41 3.59
CA GLN A 151 -12.33 -6.72 4.20
C GLN A 151 -11.70 -6.87 5.59
N LEU A 152 -11.06 -5.82 6.11
CA LEU A 152 -10.39 -5.83 7.41
C LEU A 152 -11.32 -6.14 8.58
N ASN A 153 -10.86 -7.01 9.49
CA ASN A 153 -11.54 -7.23 10.75
C ASN A 153 -11.33 -6.04 11.70
N THR A 154 -12.27 -5.11 11.69
CA THR A 154 -12.16 -3.84 12.41
C THR A 154 -12.07 -4.04 13.93
N ASP A 155 -12.66 -5.11 14.47
CA ASP A 155 -12.66 -5.37 15.91
C ASP A 155 -11.29 -5.85 16.40
N VAL A 156 -10.62 -6.72 15.62
CA VAL A 156 -9.26 -7.19 15.93
C VAL A 156 -8.25 -6.06 15.75
N CYS A 157 -8.30 -5.35 14.63
CA CYS A 157 -7.38 -4.24 14.37
C CYS A 157 -7.52 -3.10 15.40
N ALA A 158 -8.75 -2.76 15.80
CA ALA A 158 -8.97 -1.74 16.83
C ALA A 158 -8.42 -2.16 18.20
N ALA A 159 -8.50 -3.45 18.54
CA ALA A 159 -7.92 -3.98 19.78
C ALA A 159 -6.39 -3.87 19.78
N VAL A 160 -5.75 -4.26 18.67
CA VAL A 160 -4.30 -4.15 18.49
C VAL A 160 -3.85 -2.69 18.57
N ILE A 161 -4.45 -1.78 17.80
CA ILE A 161 -4.07 -0.36 17.81
C ILE A 161 -4.29 0.27 19.18
N ARG A 162 -5.38 -0.09 19.87
CA ARG A 162 -5.64 0.39 21.23
C ARG A 162 -4.55 -0.04 22.20
N HIS A 163 -4.09 -1.28 22.10
CA HIS A 163 -3.02 -1.80 22.93
C HIS A 163 -1.69 -1.09 22.60
N LEU A 164 -1.32 -0.99 21.32
CA LEU A 164 -0.12 -0.26 20.88
C LEU A 164 -0.13 1.22 21.31
N TYR A 165 -1.28 1.89 21.25
CA TYR A 165 -1.40 3.29 21.69
C TYR A 165 -1.24 3.44 23.21
N ARG A 166 -1.62 2.42 23.98
CA ARG A 166 -1.49 2.43 25.44
C ARG A 166 -0.05 2.25 25.88
N GLU A 167 0.66 1.35 25.24
CA GLU A 167 2.05 1.05 25.60
C GLU A 167 3.01 2.13 25.09
N ALA A 168 2.66 2.83 24.01
CA ALA A 168 3.45 3.91 23.38
C ALA A 168 4.89 3.52 22.98
N GLU A 169 5.27 2.27 23.23
CA GLU A 169 6.55 1.65 22.91
C GLU A 169 6.33 0.45 21.97
N ARG A 170 7.44 -0.18 21.60
CA ARG A 170 7.43 -1.40 20.80
C ARG A 170 6.86 -2.56 21.62
N VAL A 171 5.80 -3.18 21.11
CA VAL A 171 5.19 -4.37 21.73
C VAL A 171 5.58 -5.61 20.94
N GLU A 172 6.01 -6.67 21.62
CA GLU A 172 6.32 -7.93 20.95
C GLU A 172 5.06 -8.63 20.45
N ILE A 173 5.15 -9.29 19.30
CA ILE A 173 4.00 -9.96 18.69
C ILE A 173 3.51 -11.13 19.56
N SER A 174 4.42 -11.85 20.20
CA SER A 174 4.12 -12.94 21.13
C SER A 174 3.31 -12.46 22.34
N GLU A 175 3.72 -11.34 22.93
CA GLU A 175 3.02 -10.68 24.05
C GLU A 175 1.64 -10.19 23.60
N LEU A 176 1.58 -9.53 22.44
CA LEU A 176 0.34 -9.03 21.84
C LEU A 176 -0.66 -10.17 21.55
N ALA A 177 -0.17 -11.31 21.05
CA ALA A 177 -0.99 -12.48 20.75
C ALA A 177 -1.54 -13.13 22.03
N ALA A 178 -0.73 -13.19 23.09
CA ALA A 178 -1.13 -13.72 24.38
C ALA A 178 -2.17 -12.83 25.07
N GLU A 179 -1.94 -11.52 25.11
CA GLU A 179 -2.83 -10.57 25.78
C GLU A 179 -4.19 -10.43 25.07
N LEU A 180 -4.19 -10.37 23.74
CA LEU A 180 -5.41 -10.18 22.96
C LEU A 180 -6.09 -11.51 22.58
N GLN A 181 -5.51 -12.65 22.99
CA GLN A 181 -5.99 -14.00 22.67
C GLN A 181 -6.29 -14.17 21.17
N LEU A 182 -5.34 -13.73 20.32
CA LEU A 182 -5.52 -13.75 18.88
C LEU A 182 -5.55 -15.19 18.37
N ARG A 183 -6.68 -15.60 17.77
CA ARG A 183 -6.84 -16.95 17.18
C ARG A 183 -5.86 -17.22 16.04
N ASN A 184 -5.46 -16.19 15.31
CA ASN A 184 -4.47 -16.26 14.24
C ASN A 184 -3.62 -14.97 14.24
N PRO A 185 -2.46 -14.95 14.93
CA PRO A 185 -1.65 -13.75 15.06
C PRO A 185 -1.09 -13.30 13.70
N VAL A 186 -0.65 -14.24 12.85
CA VAL A 186 -0.08 -13.93 11.53
C VAL A 186 -1.07 -13.17 10.64
N ALA A 187 -2.32 -13.64 10.58
CA ALA A 187 -3.37 -12.96 9.82
C ALA A 187 -3.69 -11.57 10.40
N ALA A 188 -3.81 -11.47 11.73
CA ALA A 188 -4.09 -10.20 12.40
C ALA A 188 -2.97 -9.17 12.18
N ILE A 189 -1.70 -9.59 12.19
CA ILE A 189 -0.56 -8.71 11.94
C ILE A 189 -0.53 -8.24 10.49
N ARG A 190 -0.82 -9.11 9.53
CA ARG A 190 -0.96 -8.72 8.13
C ARG A 190 -2.07 -7.67 7.97
N GLU A 191 -3.23 -7.92 8.57
CA GLU A 191 -4.36 -6.99 8.55
C GLU A 191 -4.03 -5.63 9.17
N VAL A 192 -3.34 -5.63 10.31
CA VAL A 192 -2.90 -4.41 10.98
C VAL A 192 -1.82 -3.68 10.16
N SER A 193 -0.94 -4.42 9.45
CA SER A 193 0.08 -3.84 8.58
C SER A 193 -0.49 -3.13 7.34
N LEU A 194 -1.74 -3.42 6.96
CA LEU A 194 -2.44 -2.68 5.90
C LEU A 194 -2.81 -1.25 6.34
N ILE A 195 -2.86 -1.00 7.65
CA ILE A 195 -3.20 0.32 8.19
C ILE A 195 -1.97 1.22 8.12
N ASP A 196 -2.07 2.30 7.35
CA ASP A 196 -0.97 3.25 7.20
C ASP A 196 -0.59 3.84 8.56
N GLY A 197 0.69 3.72 8.91
CA GLY A 197 1.26 4.22 10.16
C GLY A 197 1.52 3.15 11.22
N VAL A 198 1.20 1.88 10.99
CA VAL A 198 1.69 0.78 11.84
C VAL A 198 3.02 0.26 11.30
N LEU A 199 4.03 0.16 12.17
CA LEU A 199 5.38 -0.26 11.84
C LEU A 199 5.66 -1.64 12.45
N LEU A 200 6.11 -2.58 11.62
CA LEU A 200 6.73 -3.80 12.11
C LEU A 200 8.22 -3.57 12.36
N LEU A 201 8.66 -3.86 13.57
CA LEU A 201 10.05 -3.80 13.99
C LEU A 201 10.59 -5.22 14.12
N THR A 202 11.55 -5.59 13.28
CA THR A 202 12.14 -6.95 13.26
C THR A 202 13.53 -7.04 13.86
N ARG A 203 14.07 -5.93 14.38
CA ARG A 203 15.43 -5.91 14.95
C ARG A 203 15.39 -6.63 16.31
N ARG A 204 15.94 -7.84 16.40
CA ARG A 204 15.85 -8.80 17.53
C ARG A 204 14.56 -9.63 17.48
N ASN A 205 13.51 -9.23 18.20
CA ASN A 205 12.21 -9.93 18.17
C ASN A 205 11.26 -9.27 17.15
N ALA A 206 10.21 -9.98 16.72
CA ALA A 206 9.15 -9.37 15.92
C ALA A 206 8.27 -8.51 16.84
N GLY A 207 8.17 -7.21 16.56
CA GLY A 207 7.33 -6.30 17.33
C GLY A 207 6.56 -5.32 16.46
N LEU A 208 5.52 -4.73 17.03
CA LEU A 208 4.69 -3.70 16.41
C LEU A 208 4.87 -2.38 17.16
N SER A 209 4.83 -1.28 16.42
CA SER A 209 4.83 0.07 16.97
C SER A 209 3.93 0.96 16.12
N LEU A 210 3.33 1.97 16.74
CA LEU A 210 2.68 3.05 16.01
C LEU A 210 3.74 4.06 15.57
N ALA A 211 3.65 4.55 14.34
CA ALA A 211 4.41 5.71 13.90
C ALA A 211 3.91 6.95 14.65
N GLY A 212 4.81 7.88 15.01
CA GLY A 212 4.48 9.07 15.80
C GLY A 212 3.28 9.86 15.24
N ARG A 213 3.25 10.05 13.92
CA ARG A 213 2.15 10.71 13.20
C ARG A 213 0.78 10.02 13.38
N LEU A 214 0.74 8.69 13.50
CA LEU A 214 -0.52 7.97 13.75
C LEU A 214 -0.94 8.12 15.22
N ALA A 215 0.01 8.09 16.16
CA ALA A 215 -0.26 8.31 17.57
C ALA A 215 -0.74 9.76 17.84
N GLU A 216 -0.13 10.76 17.20
CA GLU A 216 -0.56 12.16 17.23
C GLU A 216 -1.98 12.31 16.69
N ASN A 217 -2.30 11.69 15.54
CA ASN A 217 -3.64 11.73 14.98
C ASN A 217 -4.70 11.13 15.92
N ILE A 218 -4.39 10.01 16.59
CA ILE A 218 -5.29 9.42 17.60
C ILE A 218 -5.48 10.41 18.77
N ALA A 219 -4.42 11.06 19.23
CA ALA A 219 -4.48 12.01 20.33
C ALA A 219 -5.34 13.24 19.97
N GLU A 220 -5.15 13.82 18.78
CA GLU A 220 -5.96 14.92 18.26
C GLU A 220 -7.45 14.54 18.14
N TRP A 221 -7.73 13.35 17.61
CA TRP A 221 -9.10 12.86 17.49
C TRP A 221 -9.77 12.67 18.86
N LEU A 222 -9.03 12.15 19.84
CA LEU A 222 -9.53 11.97 21.20
C LEU A 222 -9.87 13.31 21.86
N GLN A 223 -9.04 14.35 21.65
CA GLN A 223 -9.32 15.71 22.15
C GLN A 223 -10.60 16.29 21.51
N GLY A 224 -10.81 16.06 20.21
CA GLY A 224 -12.01 16.49 19.48
C GLY A 224 -13.29 15.75 19.92
N ASP A 225 -13.23 14.43 20.14
CA ASP A 225 -14.38 13.63 20.63
C ASP A 225 -14.78 14.05 22.06
N THR A 226 -13.82 14.49 22.90
CA THR A 226 -14.12 15.04 24.23
C THR A 226 -14.70 16.46 24.21
N GLY A 227 -14.30 17.33 23.27
CA GLY A 227 -14.82 18.70 23.17
C GLY A 227 -16.22 18.80 22.54
N SER A 228 -16.62 17.79 21.77
CA SER A 228 -17.93 17.74 21.10
C SER A 228 -19.08 17.34 22.04
N GLY A 229 -18.78 16.93 23.27
CA GLY A 229 -19.77 16.47 24.26
C GLY A 229 -20.36 17.56 25.17
N ASP A 230 -19.87 18.80 25.11
CA ASP A 230 -20.16 19.83 26.15
C ASP A 230 -20.92 21.07 25.65
N THR A 231 -21.47 21.05 24.43
CA THR A 231 -22.25 22.19 23.87
C THR A 231 -23.77 22.01 23.93
N GLY A 232 -24.26 21.00 24.66
CA GLY A 232 -25.68 20.63 24.71
C GLY A 232 -26.45 20.91 26.01
N ALA A 233 -25.83 21.48 27.04
CA ALA A 233 -26.49 21.70 28.34
C ALA A 233 -26.19 23.08 28.90
N GLY A 234 -26.91 24.11 28.42
CA GLY A 234 -26.71 25.45 28.96
C GLY A 234 -27.52 26.57 28.32
N ARG A 235 -28.74 26.31 27.87
CA ARG A 235 -29.75 27.36 27.61
C ARG A 235 -31.14 26.80 27.89
N SER A 236 -31.50 26.83 29.16
CA SER A 236 -32.88 26.95 29.64
C SER A 236 -33.11 28.39 30.08
#